data_AF-A0A957YPI4-F1
#
_entry.id   AF-A0A957YPI4-F1
#
_cell.length_a   1.000
_cell.length_b   1.000
_cell.length_c   1.000
_cell.angle_alpha   90.00
_cell.angle_beta   90.00
_cell.angle_gamma   90.00
#
_symmetry.space_group_name_H-M   'P 1'
#
loop_
_entity.id
_entity.type
_entity.pdbx_description
1 polymer ?
#
loop_
_entity_poly.entity_id
_entity_poly.type
_entity_poly.pdbx_seq_one_letter_code
_entity_poly.pdbx_strand_id
1 'polypeptide(L)'
;MALSLFELQMIRRGKLDIFYERNQGYWDELSAKAYVFAELNFIAEDEDYVIHAEDAAAFLMPVLEVNLGLSHYLGVTKLREKYWVKYFCDYILDRYMEKIQKGTLKQPASIFPSHVLPP
;
A
#
# COMPACT_ATOMS: atom_id res chain seq x y z
N MET A 1 -2.51 4.78 8.42
CA MET A 1 -3.07 6.13 8.22
C MET A 1 -4.13 6.10 7.13
N ALA A 2 -5.28 6.75 7.36
CA ALA A 2 -6.22 7.05 6.29
C ALA A 2 -5.78 8.33 5.58
N LEU A 3 -5.85 8.37 4.24
CA LEU A 3 -5.48 9.56 3.47
C LEU A 3 -6.29 10.78 3.93
N SER A 4 -5.59 11.89 4.15
CA SER A 4 -6.23 13.18 4.34
C SER A 4 -6.90 13.66 3.05
N LEU A 5 -7.91 14.51 3.18
CA LEU A 5 -8.59 15.13 2.04
C LEU A 5 -7.60 15.91 1.14
N PHE A 6 -6.59 16.53 1.75
CA PHE A 6 -5.52 17.21 1.03
C PHE A 6 -4.72 16.25 0.14
N GLU A 7 -4.31 15.10 0.69
CA GLU A 7 -3.55 14.09 -0.05
C GLU A 7 -4.37 13.52 -1.22
N LEU A 8 -5.66 13.25 -1.00
CA LEU A 8 -6.57 12.83 -2.07
C LEU A 8 -6.70 13.88 -3.19
N GLN A 9 -6.77 15.16 -2.83
CA GLN A 9 -6.80 16.24 -3.82
C GLN A 9 -5.49 16.32 -4.61
N MET A 10 -4.35 16.16 -3.93
CA MET A 10 -3.05 16.13 -4.58
C MET A 10 -2.95 14.97 -5.57
N ILE A 11 -3.35 13.77 -5.18
CA ILE A 11 -3.37 12.58 -6.05
C ILE A 11 -4.19 12.80 -7.31
N ARG A 12 -5.40 13.35 -7.16
CA ARG A 12 -6.26 13.69 -8.31
C ARG A 12 -5.63 14.75 -9.20
N ARG A 13 -5.02 15.79 -8.60
CA ARG A 13 -4.29 16.84 -9.34
C ARG A 13 -3.12 16.27 -10.12
N GLY A 14 -2.42 15.30 -9.53
CA GLY A 14 -1.32 14.57 -10.16
C GLY A 14 -1.74 13.43 -11.09
N LYS A 15 -3.05 13.16 -11.23
CA LYS A 15 -3.62 12.04 -12.00
C LYS A 15 -3.07 10.67 -11.59
N LEU A 16 -2.63 10.55 -10.36
CA LEU A 16 -2.08 9.32 -9.79
C LEU A 16 -3.17 8.27 -9.54
N ASP A 17 -4.41 8.70 -9.35
CA ASP A 17 -5.60 7.85 -9.35
C ASP A 17 -5.78 7.13 -10.70
N ILE A 18 -5.67 7.85 -11.81
CA ILE A 18 -5.75 7.27 -13.16
C ILE A 18 -4.55 6.34 -13.41
N PHE A 19 -3.37 6.71 -12.92
CA PHE A 19 -2.17 5.87 -13.03
C PHE A 19 -2.32 4.55 -12.24
N TYR A 20 -2.95 4.61 -11.07
CA TYR A 20 -3.31 3.43 -10.30
C TYR A 20 -4.29 2.54 -11.06
N GLU A 21 -5.40 3.11 -11.55
CA GLU A 21 -6.46 2.35 -12.24
C GLU A 21 -5.94 1.59 -13.46
N ARG A 22 -5.00 2.17 -14.22
CA ARG A 22 -4.42 1.53 -15.40
C ARG A 22 -3.60 0.27 -15.10
N ASN A 23 -3.01 0.19 -13.91
CA ASN A 23 -2.14 -0.91 -13.50
C ASN A 23 -2.59 -1.49 -12.16
N GLN A 24 -3.89 -1.50 -11.92
CA GLN A 24 -4.46 -1.78 -10.61
C GLN A 24 -3.98 -3.12 -10.03
N GLY A 25 -3.96 -4.18 -10.85
CA GLY A 25 -3.50 -5.50 -10.42
C GLY A 25 -2.04 -5.53 -9.99
N TYR A 26 -1.16 -4.75 -10.65
CA TYR A 26 0.25 -4.66 -10.28
C TYR A 26 0.43 -3.99 -8.93
N TRP A 27 -0.31 -2.91 -8.67
CA TRP A 27 -0.27 -2.21 -7.38
C TRP A 27 -0.86 -3.06 -6.26
N ASP A 28 -1.96 -3.76 -6.51
CA ASP A 28 -2.55 -4.66 -5.54
C ASP A 28 -1.58 -5.81 -5.18
N GLU A 29 -0.85 -6.36 -6.16
CA GLU A 29 0.16 -7.40 -5.92
C GLU A 29 1.34 -6.87 -5.09
N LEU A 30 1.81 -5.65 -5.37
CA LEU A 30 2.85 -5.00 -4.57
C LEU A 30 2.38 -4.73 -3.13
N SER A 31 1.16 -4.23 -2.96
CA SER A 31 0.56 -4.03 -1.64
C SER A 31 0.46 -5.35 -0.88
N ALA A 32 -0.02 -6.42 -1.52
CA ALA A 32 -0.11 -7.74 -0.91
C ALA A 32 1.27 -8.24 -0.45
N LYS A 33 2.30 -8.10 -1.28
CA LYS A 33 3.69 -8.45 -0.92
C LYS A 33 4.18 -7.63 0.27
N ALA A 34 3.91 -6.32 0.30
CA ALA A 34 4.30 -5.46 1.40
C ALA A 34 3.64 -5.88 2.73
N TYR A 35 2.36 -6.27 2.72
CA TYR A 35 1.68 -6.82 3.90
C TYR A 35 2.28 -8.15 4.34
N VAL A 36 2.61 -9.06 3.43
CA VAL A 36 3.28 -10.34 3.77
C VAL A 36 4.67 -10.09 4.37
N PHE A 37 5.43 -9.13 3.83
CA PHE A 37 6.72 -8.77 4.40
C PHE A 37 6.59 -8.14 5.79
N ALA A 38 5.61 -7.26 6.00
CA ALA A 38 5.33 -6.71 7.32
C ALA A 38 4.96 -7.82 8.31
N GLU A 39 4.12 -8.76 7.89
CA GLU A 39 3.73 -9.93 8.69
C GLU A 39 4.93 -10.74 9.18
N LEU A 40 5.82 -11.11 8.25
CA LEU A 40 7.00 -11.91 8.56
C LEU A 40 8.00 -11.20 9.49
N ASN A 41 8.06 -9.87 9.46
CA ASN A 41 9.00 -9.11 10.30
C ASN A 41 8.42 -8.74 11.66
N PHE A 42 7.11 -8.50 11.78
CA PHE A 42 6.49 -8.04 13.03
C PHE A 42 5.82 -9.17 13.84
N ILE A 43 5.17 -10.14 13.21
CA ILE A 43 4.56 -11.28 13.95
C ILE A 43 5.64 -12.19 14.56
N ALA A 44 6.85 -12.18 14.00
CA ALA A 44 8.00 -12.85 14.61
C ALA A 44 8.37 -12.30 16.00
N GLU A 45 7.94 -11.07 16.32
CA GLU A 45 8.22 -10.41 17.61
C GLU A 45 7.03 -10.42 18.56
N ASP A 46 5.79 -10.43 18.05
CA ASP A 46 4.56 -10.45 18.86
C ASP A 46 3.39 -11.11 18.09
N GLU A 47 2.91 -12.26 18.56
CA GLU A 47 1.88 -13.08 17.90
C GLU A 47 0.50 -12.39 17.85
N ASP A 48 0.25 -11.41 18.73
CA ASP A 48 -1.01 -10.66 18.79
C ASP A 48 -0.98 -9.36 17.95
N TYR A 49 0.12 -9.09 17.23
CA TYR A 49 0.27 -7.84 16.50
C TYR A 49 -0.58 -7.79 15.22
N VAL A 50 -1.53 -6.87 15.18
CA VAL A 50 -2.31 -6.57 13.98
C VAL A 50 -1.50 -5.63 13.08
N ILE A 51 -1.11 -6.13 11.91
CA ILE A 51 -0.38 -5.33 10.91
C ILE A 51 -1.25 -4.17 10.44
N HIS A 52 -0.77 -2.96 10.66
CA HIS A 52 -1.38 -1.75 10.16
C HIS A 52 -0.84 -1.38 8.78
N ALA A 53 -1.57 -0.54 8.05
CA ALA A 53 -1.12 -0.02 6.76
C ALA A 53 0.22 0.75 6.85
N GLU A 54 0.53 1.32 8.01
CA GLU A 54 1.79 2.02 8.25
C GLU A 54 2.99 1.08 8.23
N ASP A 55 2.82 -0.14 8.75
CA ASP A 55 3.86 -1.17 8.75
C ASP A 55 4.14 -1.63 7.32
N ALA A 56 3.08 -1.85 6.53
CA ALA A 56 3.21 -2.16 5.11
C ALA A 56 3.82 -0.99 4.32
N ALA A 57 3.51 0.27 4.68
CA ALA A 57 4.06 1.45 4.02
C ALA A 57 5.59 1.55 4.19
N ALA A 58 6.12 1.16 5.36
CA ALA A 58 7.56 1.14 5.59
C ALA A 58 8.33 0.25 4.59
N PHE A 59 7.72 -0.86 4.16
CA PHE A 59 8.30 -1.76 3.16
C PHE A 59 7.98 -1.36 1.72
N LEU A 60 6.78 -0.82 1.49
CA LEU A 60 6.32 -0.48 0.14
C LEU A 60 6.98 0.79 -0.40
N MET A 61 7.20 1.79 0.45
CA MET A 61 7.79 3.07 0.08
C MET A 61 9.15 2.95 -0.64
N PRO A 62 10.17 2.21 -0.13
CA PRO A 62 11.43 2.07 -0.85
C PRO A 62 11.27 1.34 -2.19
N VAL A 63 10.32 0.40 -2.30
CA VAL A 63 10.01 -0.29 -3.56
C VAL A 63 9.42 0.68 -4.59
N LEU A 64 8.58 1.61 -4.15
CA LEU A 64 8.01 2.64 -5.01
C LEU A 64 9.05 3.69 -5.43
N GLU A 65 9.99 4.06 -4.55
CA GLU A 65 11.06 5.01 -4.88
C GLU A 65 11.96 4.51 -6.02
N VAL A 66 12.22 3.21 -6.08
CA VAL A 66 13.01 2.58 -7.16
C VAL A 66 12.16 2.12 -8.35
N ASN A 67 10.84 2.32 -8.29
CA ASN A 67 9.94 1.89 -9.37
C ASN A 67 10.11 2.80 -10.59
N LEU A 68 10.65 2.24 -11.67
CA LEU A 68 10.88 2.97 -12.93
C LEU A 68 9.59 3.52 -13.53
N GLY A 69 8.48 2.81 -13.41
CA GLY A 69 7.18 3.24 -13.94
C GLY A 69 6.64 4.48 -13.23
N LEU A 70 6.68 4.46 -11.90
CA LEU A 70 6.27 5.60 -11.08
C LEU A 70 7.24 6.79 -11.27
N SER A 71 8.54 6.54 -11.22
CA SER A 71 9.57 7.58 -11.42
C SER A 71 9.43 8.26 -12.78
N HIS A 72 9.23 7.48 -13.85
CA HIS A 72 8.98 8.01 -15.18
C HIS A 72 7.68 8.83 -15.23
N TYR A 73 6.59 8.33 -14.62
CA TYR A 73 5.32 9.04 -14.57
C TYR A 73 5.45 10.40 -13.86
N LEU A 74 6.10 10.42 -12.69
CA LEU A 74 6.37 11.64 -11.92
C LEU A 74 7.28 12.61 -12.69
N GLY A 75 8.28 12.10 -13.40
CA GLY A 75 9.17 12.88 -14.26
C GLY A 75 8.44 13.58 -15.40
N VAL A 76 7.57 12.85 -16.11
CA VAL A 76 6.77 13.37 -17.24
C VAL A 76 5.73 14.40 -16.76
N THR A 77 5.11 14.16 -15.62
CA THR A 77 4.09 15.05 -15.05
C THR A 77 4.67 16.24 -14.27
N LYS A 78 6.01 16.36 -14.21
CA LYS A 78 6.76 17.39 -13.45
C LYS A 78 6.47 17.37 -11.94
N LEU A 79 6.04 16.23 -11.41
CA LEU A 79 5.73 16.01 -10.00
C LEU A 79 6.99 15.49 -9.29
N ARG A 80 7.99 16.36 -9.13
CA ARG A 80 9.33 15.97 -8.62
C ARG A 80 9.47 16.00 -7.10
N GLU A 81 8.39 16.35 -6.39
CA GLU A 81 8.43 16.55 -4.96
C GLU A 81 8.38 15.21 -4.21
N LYS A 82 9.18 15.10 -3.15
CA LYS A 82 9.38 13.84 -2.39
C LYS A 82 8.07 13.26 -1.82
N TYR A 83 7.07 14.10 -1.59
CA TYR A 83 5.79 13.67 -1.02
C TYR A 83 4.90 12.91 -2.00
N TRP A 84 5.13 12.98 -3.32
CA TRP A 84 4.28 12.29 -4.30
C TRP A 84 4.34 10.76 -4.17
N VAL A 85 5.54 10.23 -3.90
CA VAL A 85 5.74 8.80 -3.67
C VAL A 85 5.03 8.37 -2.39
N LYS A 86 5.15 9.16 -1.31
CA LYS A 86 4.44 8.91 -0.05
C LYS A 86 2.92 8.90 -0.27
N TYR A 87 2.36 9.95 -0.88
CA TYR A 87 0.92 10.03 -1.12
C TYR A 87 0.42 8.87 -1.98
N PHE A 88 1.20 8.50 -3.00
CA PHE A 88 0.85 7.34 -3.82
C PHE A 88 0.91 6.03 -3.02
N CYS A 89 1.91 5.85 -2.15
CA CYS A 89 2.02 4.71 -1.25
C CYS A 89 0.79 4.58 -0.33
N ASP A 90 0.43 5.67 0.34
CA ASP A 90 -0.74 5.70 1.23
C ASP A 90 -2.03 5.39 0.44
N TYR A 91 -2.14 5.90 -0.78
CA TYR A 91 -3.27 5.64 -1.67
C TYR A 91 -3.42 4.19 -2.12
N ILE A 92 -2.34 3.55 -2.57
CA ILE A 92 -2.44 2.16 -3.01
C ILE A 92 -2.74 1.22 -1.84
N LEU A 93 -2.27 1.54 -0.62
CA LEU A 93 -2.56 0.77 0.58
C LEU A 93 -4.00 0.96 1.07
N ASP A 94 -4.51 2.19 1.10
CA ASP A 94 -5.91 2.46 1.44
C ASP A 94 -6.86 1.77 0.46
N ARG A 95 -6.59 1.86 -0.86
CA ARG A 95 -7.40 1.18 -1.88
C ARG A 95 -7.37 -0.33 -1.75
N TYR A 96 -6.21 -0.88 -1.44
CA TYR A 96 -6.05 -2.30 -1.21
C TYR A 96 -6.85 -2.77 0.02
N MET A 97 -6.80 -2.02 1.11
CA MET A 97 -7.57 -2.30 2.32
C MET A 97 -9.08 -2.17 2.12
N GLU A 98 -9.53 -1.13 1.41
CA GLU A 98 -10.94 -1.00 1.03
C GLU A 98 -11.44 -2.22 0.26
N LYS A 99 -10.62 -2.80 -0.62
CA LYS A 99 -10.98 -4.01 -1.39
C LYS A 99 -11.03 -5.25 -0.53
N ILE A 100 -10.13 -5.39 0.45
CA ILE A 100 -10.17 -6.48 1.43
C ILE A 100 -11.45 -6.38 2.27
N GLN A 101 -11.76 -5.20 2.80
CA GLN A 101 -12.97 -4.96 3.60
C GLN A 101 -14.25 -5.22 2.81
N LYS A 102 -14.27 -4.91 1.50
CA LYS A 102 -15.38 -5.21 0.60
C LYS A 102 -15.42 -6.66 0.11
N GLY A 103 -14.46 -7.51 0.51
CA GLY A 103 -14.36 -8.91 0.05
C GLY A 103 -14.01 -9.07 -1.44
N THR A 104 -13.55 -8.00 -2.10
CA THR A 104 -13.18 -8.00 -3.52
C THR A 104 -11.79 -8.60 -3.75
N LEU A 105 -10.91 -8.49 -2.75
CA LEU A 105 -9.63 -9.19 -2.69
C LEU A 105 -9.59 -10.04 -1.44
N LYS A 106 -9.02 -11.25 -1.55
CA LYS A 106 -8.65 -12.01 -0.37
C LYS A 106 -7.34 -11.43 0.15
N GLN A 107 -7.30 -11.13 1.45
CA GLN A 107 -6.02 -10.87 2.11
C GLN A 107 -5.08 -12.06 1.79
N PRO A 108 -3.80 -11.83 1.47
CA PRO A 108 -2.85 -12.91 1.31
C PRO A 108 -3.00 -13.80 2.55
N ALA A 109 -3.18 -15.09 2.33
CA ALA A 109 -3.32 -16.03 3.43
C ALA A 109 -2.15 -15.77 4.38
N SER A 110 -2.45 -15.40 5.62
CA SER A 110 -1.44 -15.39 6.66
C SER A 110 -0.70 -16.71 6.55
N ILE A 111 0.62 -16.64 6.46
CA ILE A 111 1.44 -17.86 6.46
C ILE A 111 1.28 -18.57 7.82
N PHE A 112 0.69 -17.88 8.81
CA PHE A 112 0.34 -18.41 10.11
C PHE A 112 -1.18 -18.66 10.23
N PRO A 113 -1.60 -19.85 10.69
CA PRO A 113 -3.00 -20.18 10.81
C PRO A 113 -3.69 -19.28 11.83
N SER A 114 -4.85 -18.76 11.46
CA SER A 114 -5.76 -17.88 12.22
C SER A 114 -6.42 -18.55 13.44
N HIS A 115 -5.64 -19.24 14.27
CA HIS A 115 -6.17 -20.12 15.30
C HIS A 115 -5.61 -19.85 16.70
N VAL A 116 -5.72 -18.62 17.20
CA VAL A 116 -5.77 -18.37 18.65
C VAL A 116 -6.73 -17.20 18.94
N LEU A 117 -8.04 -17.47 18.98
CA LEU A 117 -8.96 -16.67 19.77
C LEU A 117 -8.91 -17.25 21.19
N PRO A 118 -8.49 -16.52 22.24
CA PRO A 118 -8.62 -17.02 23.60
C PRO A 118 -10.09 -16.95 24.06
N PRO A 119 -10.50 -17.84 24.99
CA PRO A 119 -11.86 -17.95 25.51
C PRO A 119 -12.33 -16.75 26.35
#